data_AF-A0A9X3WKD3-F1
#
_entry.id   AF-A0A9X3WKD3-F1
#
_cell.length_a   1.000
_cell.length_b   1.000
_cell.length_c   1.000
_cell.angle_alpha   90.00
_cell.angle_beta   90.00
_cell.angle_gamma   90.00
#
_symmetry.space_group_name_H-M   'P 1'
#
loop_
_entity.id
_entity.type
_entity.pdbx_description
1 polymer ?
#
loop_
_entity_poly.entity_id
_entity_poly.type
_entity_poly.pdbx_seq_one_letter_code
_entity_poly.pdbx_strand_id
1 'polypeptide(L)'
;MVSKLKSFVFESVPTGIRAHRKGDEKVKRNTTYTDDMDQAFPSGIYTTPNVKVPNLRFRDLDKWCQENGKSPESLTTKELEQFRSH
;
A
#
# COMPACT_ATOMS: atom_id res chain seq x y z
N MET A 1 -11.30 -18.49 -30.70
CA MET A 1 -10.50 -17.55 -29.88
C MET A 1 -11.44 -16.52 -29.29
N VAL A 2 -11.70 -16.55 -27.98
CA VAL A 2 -12.52 -15.53 -27.33
C VAL A 2 -11.59 -14.47 -26.74
N SER A 3 -11.74 -13.23 -27.20
CA SER A 3 -10.97 -12.07 -26.74
C SER A 3 -11.18 -11.85 -25.24
N LYS A 4 -10.08 -11.84 -24.46
CA LYS A 4 -10.07 -11.64 -23.00
C LYS A 4 -10.29 -10.18 -22.54
N LEU A 5 -10.56 -9.26 -23.46
CA LEU A 5 -10.73 -7.85 -23.16
C LEU A 5 -12.15 -7.58 -22.65
N LYS A 6 -12.25 -6.94 -21.48
CA LYS A 6 -13.54 -6.50 -20.92
C LYS A 6 -14.22 -5.52 -21.87
N SER A 7 -15.52 -5.67 -22.08
CA SER A 7 -16.32 -4.80 -22.95
C SER A 7 -16.40 -3.36 -22.42
N PHE A 8 -16.40 -2.38 -23.31
CA PHE A 8 -16.63 -0.97 -22.96
C PHE A 8 -18.12 -0.62 -22.97
N VAL A 9 -18.49 0.37 -22.16
CA VAL A 9 -19.79 1.05 -22.14
C VAL A 9 -19.55 2.49 -22.58
N PHE A 10 -20.36 2.94 -23.54
CA PHE A 10 -20.29 4.30 -24.07
C PHE A 10 -21.48 5.10 -23.57
N GLU A 11 -21.22 6.27 -23.00
CA GLU A 11 -22.22 7.20 -22.48
C GLU A 11 -22.10 8.53 -23.22
N SER A 12 -23.24 9.09 -23.66
CA SER A 12 -23.28 10.44 -24.21
C SER A 12 -23.32 11.45 -23.07
N VAL A 13 -22.28 12.27 -22.96
CA VAL A 13 -22.20 13.41 -22.04
C VAL A 13 -22.29 14.73 -22.83
N PRO A 14 -22.66 15.86 -22.21
CA PRO A 14 -22.76 17.14 -22.91
C PRO A 14 -21.46 17.57 -23.62
N THR A 15 -20.31 17.06 -23.16
CA THR A 15 -18.98 17.32 -23.72
C THR A 15 -18.54 16.29 -24.77
N GLY A 16 -19.36 15.29 -25.11
CA GLY A 16 -19.04 14.28 -26.11
C GLY A 16 -19.41 12.85 -25.70
N ILE A 17 -18.64 11.86 -26.16
CA ILE A 17 -18.86 10.44 -25.83
C ILE A 17 -17.80 10.00 -24.83
N ARG A 18 -18.23 9.43 -23.70
CA ARG A 18 -17.35 8.87 -22.67
C ARG A 18 -17.41 7.34 -22.73
N ALA A 19 -16.26 6.70 -22.91
CA ALA A 19 -16.15 5.24 -22.83
C ALA A 19 -15.55 4.81 -21.49
N HIS A 20 -16.18 3.85 -20.79
CA HIS A 20 -15.63 3.23 -19.58
C HIS A 20 -15.70 1.70 -19.67
N ARG A 21 -14.80 0.97 -19.02
CA ARG A 21 -14.79 -0.51 -19.06
C ARG A 21 -15.89 -1.08 -18.15
N LYS A 22 -16.63 -2.11 -18.59
CA LYS A 22 -17.56 -2.85 -17.73
C LYS A 22 -16.78 -3.44 -16.55
N GLY A 23 -17.09 -2.98 -15.34
CA GLY A 23 -16.50 -3.46 -14.08
C GLY A 23 -15.57 -2.49 -13.36
N ASP A 24 -15.26 -1.32 -13.93
CA ASP A 24 -14.56 -0.22 -13.21
C ASP A 24 -15.55 0.74 -12.50
N GLU A 25 -16.79 0.28 -12.32
CA GLU A 25 -17.80 1.02 -11.57
C GLU A 25 -17.47 0.88 -10.09
N LYS A 26 -16.98 1.97 -9.50
CA LYS A 26 -16.68 2.17 -8.06
C LYS A 26 -15.26 1.81 -7.60
N VAL A 27 -14.26 2.49 -8.16
CA VAL A 27 -13.25 3.06 -7.23
C VAL A 27 -13.95 4.23 -6.57
N LYS A 28 -14.66 3.98 -5.46
CA LYS A 28 -15.06 5.06 -4.56
C LYS A 28 -13.75 5.77 -4.23
N ARG A 29 -13.61 7.03 -4.64
CA ARG A 29 -12.55 7.88 -4.10
C ARG A 29 -12.86 7.91 -2.60
N ASN A 30 -12.16 7.11 -1.83
CA ASN A 30 -12.28 7.10 -0.38
C ASN A 30 -11.78 8.48 0.07
N THR A 31 -12.70 9.43 0.16
CA THR A 31 -12.45 10.76 0.74
C THR A 31 -11.92 10.65 2.17
N THR A 32 -12.19 9.52 2.84
CA THR A 32 -11.63 9.15 4.15
C THR A 32 -10.10 9.03 4.16
N TYR A 33 -9.44 8.66 3.06
CA TYR A 33 -7.98 8.50 3.07
C TYR A 33 -7.24 9.82 3.34
N THR A 34 -7.79 10.94 2.85
CA THR A 34 -7.26 12.27 3.10
C THR A 34 -7.49 12.71 4.56
N ASP A 35 -8.69 12.49 5.10
CA ASP A 35 -9.00 12.80 6.50
C ASP A 35 -8.16 11.96 7.49
N ASP A 36 -7.97 10.67 7.21
CA ASP A 36 -7.17 9.79 8.06
C ASP A 36 -5.69 10.22 8.09
N MET A 37 -5.16 10.72 6.97
CA MET A 37 -3.78 11.23 6.87
C MET A 37 -3.62 12.58 7.55
N ASP A 38 -4.56 13.50 7.35
CA ASP A 38 -4.55 14.81 8.01
C ASP A 38 -4.73 14.65 9.53
N GLN A 39 -5.53 13.68 9.98
CA GLN A 39 -5.67 13.33 11.41
C GLN A 39 -4.40 12.69 11.98
N ALA A 40 -3.75 11.80 11.23
CA ALA A 40 -2.50 11.16 11.66
C ALA A 40 -1.31 12.13 11.69
N PHE A 41 -1.32 13.17 10.85
CA PHE A 41 -0.24 14.16 10.74
C PHE A 41 -0.77 15.61 10.78
N PRO A 42 -1.21 16.11 11.95
CA PRO A 42 -1.81 17.44 12.11
C PRO A 42 -0.88 18.61 11.76
N SER A 43 0.43 18.35 11.69
CA SER A 43 1.43 19.35 11.35
C SER A 43 1.44 19.71 9.87
N GLY A 44 0.85 18.87 8.99
CA GLY A 44 0.90 19.04 7.54
C GLY A 44 2.33 18.94 6.95
N ILE A 45 3.31 18.53 7.76
CA ILE A 45 4.71 18.42 7.33
C ILE A 45 4.93 17.01 6.77
N TYR A 46 4.83 16.90 5.46
CA TYR A 46 5.21 15.70 4.72
C TYR A 46 6.73 15.70 4.53
N THR A 47 7.42 14.83 5.25
CA THR A 47 8.86 14.60 5.01
C THR A 47 9.01 13.59 3.87
N THR A 48 9.97 13.84 2.97
CA THR A 48 10.39 12.82 2.00
C THR A 48 10.87 11.59 2.77
N PRO A 49 10.39 10.37 2.45
CA PRO A 49 10.82 9.18 3.15
C PRO A 49 12.34 9.08 3.05
N ASN A 50 12.99 9.07 4.21
CA ASN A 50 14.44 8.98 4.31
C ASN A 50 14.88 7.71 3.59
N VAL A 51 15.73 7.84 2.56
CA VAL A 51 16.15 6.74 1.65
C VAL A 51 16.87 5.62 2.42
N LYS A 52 17.30 5.89 3.65
CA LYS A 52 17.84 4.90 4.60
C LYS A 52 16.74 4.16 5.38
N VAL A 53 15.62 3.81 4.75
CA VAL A 53 14.73 2.82 5.39
C VAL A 53 15.50 1.51 5.36
N PRO A 54 15.85 0.90 6.52
CA PRO A 54 16.51 -0.39 6.50
C PRO A 54 15.52 -1.36 5.85
N ASN A 55 15.90 -1.97 4.72
CA ASN A 55 15.07 -2.99 4.08
C ASN A 55 15.02 -4.18 5.02
N LEU A 56 14.05 -4.23 5.93
CA LEU A 56 13.91 -5.35 6.83
C LEU A 56 13.26 -6.51 6.09
N ARG A 57 13.86 -7.69 6.17
CA ARG A 57 13.24 -8.93 5.67
C ARG A 57 12.19 -9.41 6.66
N PHE A 58 11.02 -8.78 6.63
CA PHE A 58 9.91 -9.06 7.57
C PHE A 58 9.51 -10.54 7.62
N ARG A 59 9.53 -11.24 6.47
CA ARG A 59 9.19 -12.68 6.41
C ARG A 59 10.20 -13.56 7.14
N ASP A 60 11.48 -13.21 7.06
CA ASP A 60 12.54 -13.99 7.71
C ASP A 60 12.55 -13.71 9.21
N LEU A 61 12.31 -12.44 9.60
CA LEU A 61 12.13 -12.04 10.98
C LEU A 61 10.94 -12.75 11.63
N ASP A 62 9.78 -12.76 10.97
CA ASP A 62 8.56 -13.39 11.51
C ASP A 62 8.76 -14.90 11.73
N LYS A 63 9.38 -15.60 10.76
CA LYS A 63 9.72 -17.02 10.92
C LYS A 63 10.66 -17.26 12.10
N TRP A 64 11.73 -16.47 12.21
CA TRP A 64 12.67 -16.60 13.31
C TRP A 64 12.02 -16.31 14.67
N CYS A 65 11.12 -15.31 14.72
CA CYS A 65 10.32 -15.00 15.92
C CYS A 65 9.43 -16.18 16.33
N GLN A 66 8.76 -16.83 15.36
CA GLN A 66 7.93 -18.01 15.61
C GLN A 66 8.75 -19.20 16.10
N GLU A 67 9.94 -19.44 15.52
CA GLU A 67 10.83 -20.53 15.94
C GLU A 67 11.43 -20.31 17.34
N ASN A 68 11.72 -19.06 17.71
CA ASN A 68 12.34 -18.71 18.99
C ASN A 68 11.33 -18.31 20.08
N GLY A 69 10.03 -18.28 19.77
CA GLY A 69 8.97 -17.89 20.70
C GLY A 69 9.08 -16.43 21.18
N LYS A 70 9.72 -15.56 20.40
CA LYS A 70 9.92 -14.13 20.72
C LYS A 70 9.00 -13.26 19.89
N SER A 71 8.53 -12.15 20.45
CA SER A 71 7.77 -11.16 19.68
C SER A 71 8.74 -10.22 18.94
N PRO A 72 8.39 -9.70 17.76
CA PRO A 72 9.20 -8.73 17.01
C PRO A 72 9.64 -7.52 17.84
N GLU A 73 8.79 -7.11 18.79
CA GLU A 73 9.01 -5.98 19.70
C GLU A 73 10.02 -6.27 20.81
N SER A 74 10.22 -7.56 21.14
CA SER A 74 11.16 -8.01 22.17
C SER A 74 12.58 -8.22 21.64
N LEU A 75 12.80 -8.09 20.32
CA LEU A 75 14.13 -8.28 19.74
C LEU A 75 15.07 -7.13 20.13
N THR A 76 16.29 -7.51 20.50
CA THR A 76 17.37 -6.55 20.68
C THR A 76 17.82 -5.97 19.33
N THR A 77 18.41 -4.77 19.35
CA THR A 77 18.93 -4.11 18.14
C THR A 77 19.93 -4.98 17.37
N LYS A 78 20.69 -5.82 18.06
CA LYS A 78 21.63 -6.77 17.46
C LYS A 78 20.95 -7.93 16.72
N GLU A 79 19.83 -8.44 17.25
CA GLU A 79 19.04 -9.48 16.58
C GLU A 79 18.33 -8.89 15.34
N LEU A 80 17.83 -7.66 15.45
CA LEU A 80 17.21 -6.93 14.33
C LEU A 80 18.18 -6.62 13.19
N GLU A 81 19.46 -6.38 13.50
CA GLU A 81 20.49 -6.11 12.49
C GLU A 81 20.69 -7.29 11.52
N GLN A 82 20.44 -8.53 11.96
CA GLN A 82 20.55 -9.72 11.11
C GLN A 82 19.52 -9.73 9.97
N PHE A 83 18.40 -9.03 10.16
CA PHE A 83 17.31 -8.96 9.18
C PHE A 83 17.35 -7.68 8.33
N ARG A 84 18.31 -6.78 8.56
CA ARG A 84 18.53 -5.61 7.69
C ARG A 84 19.21 -6.07 6.39
N SER A 85 18.50 -5.94 5.28
CA SER A 85 19.12 -6.02 3.95
C SER A 85 20.03 -4.80 3.79
N HIS A 86 21.29 -5.08 3.44
CA HIS A 86 22.17 -4.11 2.80
C HIS A 86 21.58 -3.69 1.45
#